data_AF-A0A2P8K788-F1
#
_entry.id   AF-A0A2P8K788-F1
#
_cell.length_a   1.000
_cell.length_b   1.000
_cell.length_c   1.000
_cell.angle_alpha   90.00
_cell.angle_beta   90.00
_cell.angle_gamma   90.00
#
_symmetry.space_group_name_H-M   'P 1'
#
loop_
_entity.id
_entity.type
_entity.pdbx_description
1 polymer ?
#
loop_
_entity_poly.entity_id
_entity_poly.type
_entity_poly.pdbx_seq_one_letter_code
_entity_poly.pdbx_strand_id
1 'polypeptide(L)'
;AAVLATEPVVKAEASKVTVAVATVVIFGTIAIFLYPAMYPLLAHWFTPETYGIYMGSTMHEVAQVVAAGHAVSPDAENAAVIAKMLRVMMLAPFLLFLAARVKQLTPAGNGEKSKITIPWFAIMFILVAVFNSFHLLPKAVVDMLVTLDTV
;
A
#
# COMPACT_ATOMS: atom_id res chain seq x y z
N ALA A 1 2.52 -5.84 3.43
CA ALA A 1 3.32 -4.72 3.97
C ALA A 1 3.01 -4.39 5.44
N ALA A 2 1.79 -3.94 5.77
CA ALA A 2 1.45 -3.48 7.13
C ALA A 2 1.71 -4.54 8.22
N VAL A 3 1.24 -5.78 8.02
CA VAL A 3 1.43 -6.89 8.97
C VAL A 3 2.91 -7.09 9.31
N LEU A 4 3.76 -7.25 8.29
CA LEU A 4 5.21 -7.43 8.43
C LEU A 4 5.88 -6.20 9.07
N ALA A 5 5.46 -4.99 8.70
CA ALA A 5 6.03 -3.76 9.26
C ALA A 5 5.67 -3.58 10.75
N THR A 6 4.52 -4.09 11.18
CA THR A 6 4.08 -4.03 12.58
C THR A 6 4.63 -5.16 13.45
N GLU A 7 4.96 -6.32 12.87
CA GLU A 7 5.48 -7.50 13.57
C GLU A 7 6.56 -7.17 14.62
N PRO A 8 7.68 -6.48 14.29
CA PRO A 8 8.74 -6.21 15.26
C PRO A 8 8.30 -5.25 16.37
N VAL A 9 7.29 -4.41 16.11
CA VAL A 9 6.77 -3.43 17.08
C VAL A 9 5.86 -4.11 18.10
N VAL A 10 5.03 -5.06 17.65
CA VAL A 10 4.08 -5.77 18.53
C VAL A 10 4.61 -7.12 19.04
N LYS A 11 5.80 -7.54 18.61
CA LYS A 11 6.43 -8.83 18.95
C LYS A 11 5.51 -10.02 18.65
N ALA A 12 4.89 -10.03 17.46
CA ALA A 12 3.98 -11.09 17.06
C ALA A 12 4.71 -12.41 16.76
N GLU A 13 4.05 -13.54 17.02
CA GLU A 13 4.54 -14.85 16.60
C GLU A 13 4.48 -14.99 15.06
N ALA A 14 5.52 -15.56 14.46
CA ALA A 14 5.62 -15.76 13.01
C ALA A 14 4.45 -16.56 12.41
N SER A 15 3.88 -17.50 13.18
CA SER A 15 2.69 -18.27 12.78
C SER A 15 1.46 -17.36 12.56
N LYS A 16 1.27 -16.37 13.44
CA LYS A 16 0.16 -15.40 13.36
C LYS A 16 0.37 -14.42 12.22
N VAL A 17 1.60 -13.97 12.00
CA VAL A 17 1.98 -13.14 10.84
C VAL A 17 1.67 -13.85 9.54
N THR A 18 2.07 -15.12 9.44
CA THR A 18 1.85 -15.95 8.23
C THR A 18 0.36 -16.12 7.94
N VAL A 19 -0.45 -16.46 8.95
CA VAL A 19 -1.90 -16.60 8.79
C VAL A 19 -2.53 -15.27 8.36
N ALA A 20 -2.15 -14.16 8.99
CA ALA A 20 -2.67 -12.85 8.64
C ALA A 20 -2.34 -12.45 7.20
N VAL A 21 -1.09 -12.67 6.75
CA VAL A 21 -0.68 -12.42 5.37
C VAL A 21 -1.46 -13.32 4.40
N ALA A 22 -1.55 -14.63 4.68
CA ALA A 22 -2.25 -15.57 3.82
C ALA A 22 -3.73 -15.21 3.65
N THR A 23 -4.43 -14.87 4.74
CA THR A 23 -5.83 -14.44 4.69
C THR A 23 -6.01 -13.20 3.82
N VAL A 24 -5.16 -12.19 4.00
CA VAL A 24 -5.20 -10.96 3.20
C VAL A 24 -4.97 -11.25 1.71
N VAL A 25 -3.98 -12.09 1.39
CA VAL A 25 -3.67 -12.46 0.00
C VAL A 25 -4.84 -13.20 -0.64
N ILE A 26 -5.45 -14.18 0.06
CA ILE A 26 -6.59 -14.95 -0.47
C ILE A 26 -7.78 -14.03 -0.80
N PHE A 27 -8.20 -13.18 0.14
CA PHE A 27 -9.30 -12.25 -0.11
C PHE A 27 -8.95 -11.24 -1.21
N GLY A 28 -7.71 -10.77 -1.26
CA GLY A 28 -7.22 -9.91 -2.31
C GLY A 28 -7.27 -10.58 -3.69
N THR A 29 -6.90 -11.86 -3.79
CA THR A 29 -6.95 -12.64 -5.03
C THR A 29 -8.39 -12.82 -5.51
N ILE A 30 -9.33 -13.06 -4.59
CA ILE A 30 -10.76 -13.10 -4.94
C ILE A 30 -11.23 -11.73 -5.46
N ALA A 31 -10.80 -10.65 -4.81
CA ALA A 31 -11.18 -9.29 -5.19
C ALA A 31 -10.68 -8.89 -6.60
N ILE A 32 -9.55 -9.44 -7.07
CA ILE A 32 -9.05 -9.21 -8.46
C ILE A 32 -10.12 -9.54 -9.50
N PHE A 33 -10.88 -10.61 -9.29
CA PHE A 33 -11.93 -11.03 -10.22
C PHE A 33 -13.28 -10.40 -9.87
N LEU A 34 -13.58 -10.33 -8.56
CA LEU A 34 -14.88 -9.88 -8.09
C LEU A 34 -15.14 -8.41 -8.40
N TYR A 35 -14.17 -7.52 -8.17
CA TYR A 35 -14.39 -6.08 -8.36
C TYR A 35 -14.62 -5.69 -9.83
N PRO A 36 -13.79 -6.13 -10.79
CA PRO A 36 -14.09 -5.88 -12.20
C PRO A 36 -15.41 -6.49 -12.65
N ALA A 37 -15.77 -7.69 -12.17
CA ALA A 37 -17.06 -8.29 -12.47
C ALA A 37 -18.26 -7.50 -11.91
N MET A 38 -18.09 -6.81 -10.78
CA MET A 38 -19.12 -5.97 -10.18
C MET A 38 -19.25 -4.60 -10.84
N TYR A 39 -18.18 -4.06 -11.44
CA TYR A 39 -18.17 -2.70 -11.97
C TYR A 39 -19.29 -2.42 -12.99
N PRO A 40 -19.59 -3.27 -13.99
CA PRO A 40 -20.68 -3.01 -14.94
C PRO A 40 -22.04 -2.83 -14.27
N LEU A 41 -22.27 -3.52 -13.14
CA LEU A 41 -23.50 -3.40 -12.37
C LEU A 41 -23.56 -2.09 -11.57
N LEU A 42 -22.39 -1.55 -11.20
CA LEU A 42 -22.23 -0.37 -10.37
C LEU A 42 -21.93 0.92 -11.15
N ALA A 43 -21.65 0.81 -12.46
CA ALA A 43 -21.21 1.90 -13.32
C ALA A 43 -22.20 3.07 -13.43
N HIS A 44 -23.47 2.85 -13.07
CA HIS A 44 -24.46 3.92 -12.97
C HIS A 44 -24.24 4.85 -11.76
N TRP A 45 -23.63 4.36 -10.69
CA TRP A 45 -23.37 5.13 -9.46
C TRP A 45 -21.91 5.55 -9.31
N PHE A 46 -21.00 4.90 -10.02
CA PHE A 46 -19.57 5.15 -9.93
C PHE A 46 -18.98 5.45 -11.31
N THR A 47 -18.17 6.51 -11.36
CA THR A 47 -17.25 6.72 -12.49
C THR A 47 -16.05 5.78 -12.36
N PRO A 48 -15.29 5.51 -13.44
CA PRO A 48 -14.11 4.68 -13.36
C PRO A 48 -13.11 5.15 -12.29
N GLU A 49 -12.90 6.46 -12.14
CA GLU A 49 -11.96 7.04 -11.18
C GLU A 49 -12.43 6.83 -9.74
N THR A 50 -13.72 7.06 -9.47
CA THR A 50 -14.29 6.88 -8.12
C THR A 50 -14.35 5.41 -7.72
N TYR A 51 -14.62 4.52 -8.68
CA TYR A 51 -14.50 3.08 -8.48
C TYR A 51 -13.04 2.65 -8.27
N GLY A 52 -12.11 3.24 -9.01
CA GLY A 52 -10.68 3.06 -8.81
C GLY A 52 -10.24 3.43 -7.39
N ILE A 53 -10.62 4.62 -6.90
CA ILE A 53 -10.37 5.04 -5.52
C ILE A 53 -10.94 4.01 -4.53
N TYR A 54 -12.17 3.55 -4.76
CA TYR A 54 -12.79 2.51 -3.94
C TYR A 54 -11.93 1.24 -3.90
N MET A 55 -11.54 0.68 -5.06
CA MET A 55 -10.70 -0.51 -5.15
C MET A 55 -9.35 -0.33 -4.45
N GLY A 56 -8.66 0.79 -4.72
CA GLY A 56 -7.39 1.13 -4.07
C GLY A 56 -7.50 1.33 -2.55
N SER A 57 -8.69 1.71 -2.08
CA SER A 57 -9.00 1.89 -0.67
C SER A 57 -9.43 0.61 0.05
N THR A 58 -9.75 -0.48 -0.65
CA THR A 58 -10.21 -1.72 -0.02
C THR A 58 -9.22 -2.86 -0.20
N MET A 59 -8.54 -2.93 -1.34
CA MET A 59 -7.55 -3.97 -1.60
C MET A 59 -6.24 -3.70 -0.88
N HIS A 60 -5.66 -4.76 -0.31
CA HIS A 60 -4.54 -4.66 0.62
C HIS A 60 -3.16 -4.83 -0.03
N GLU A 61 -3.08 -5.32 -1.27
CA GLU A 61 -1.81 -5.46 -2.00
C GLU A 61 -1.77 -4.66 -3.29
N VAL A 62 -0.59 -4.15 -3.63
CA VAL A 62 -0.39 -3.24 -4.77
C VAL A 62 -0.60 -3.95 -6.10
N ALA A 63 0.06 -5.09 -6.31
CA ALA A 63 -0.05 -5.85 -7.56
C ALA A 63 -1.50 -6.25 -7.85
N GLN A 64 -2.25 -6.63 -6.81
CA GLN A 64 -3.66 -7.00 -6.94
C GLN A 64 -4.53 -5.79 -7.29
N VAL A 65 -4.24 -4.62 -6.71
CA VAL A 65 -4.92 -3.35 -7.05
C VAL A 65 -4.69 -2.98 -8.52
N VAL A 66 -3.44 -3.06 -8.99
CA VAL A 66 -3.07 -2.79 -10.38
C VAL A 66 -3.84 -3.74 -11.30
N ALA A 67 -3.79 -5.04 -11.03
CA ALA A 67 -4.48 -6.04 -11.84
C ALA A 67 -6.00 -5.82 -11.91
N ALA A 68 -6.65 -5.54 -10.78
CA ALA A 68 -8.10 -5.28 -10.73
C ALA A 68 -8.47 -3.96 -11.43
N GLY A 69 -7.71 -2.90 -11.18
CA GLY A 69 -7.92 -1.60 -11.79
C GLY A 69 -7.77 -1.65 -13.32
N HIS A 70 -6.69 -2.30 -13.78
CA HIS A 70 -6.41 -2.51 -15.20
C HIS A 70 -7.55 -3.24 -15.91
N ALA A 71 -8.14 -4.25 -15.26
CA ALA A 71 -9.27 -5.00 -15.79
C ALA A 71 -10.56 -4.18 -15.91
N VAL A 72 -10.67 -3.03 -15.22
CA VAL A 72 -11.80 -2.09 -15.33
C VAL A 72 -11.54 -1.05 -16.41
N SER A 73 -10.52 -0.21 -16.24
CA SER A 73 -10.09 0.79 -17.21
C SER A 73 -8.76 1.45 -16.78
N PRO A 74 -8.03 2.11 -17.70
CA PRO A 74 -6.83 2.87 -17.35
C PRO A 74 -7.07 3.96 -16.28
N ASP A 75 -8.23 4.63 -16.32
CA ASP A 75 -8.56 5.67 -15.35
C ASP A 75 -8.83 5.09 -13.95
N ALA A 76 -9.50 3.93 -13.90
CA ALA A 76 -9.72 3.20 -12.65
C ALA A 76 -8.41 2.67 -12.06
N GLU A 77 -7.52 2.14 -12.91
CA GLU A 77 -6.18 1.69 -12.52
C GLU A 77 -5.36 2.82 -11.89
N ASN A 78 -5.22 3.93 -12.59
CA ASN A 78 -4.45 5.09 -12.12
C ASN A 78 -4.99 5.59 -10.77
N ALA A 79 -6.31 5.77 -10.66
CA ALA A 79 -6.95 6.21 -9.43
C ALA A 79 -6.77 5.22 -8.28
N ALA A 80 -6.86 3.92 -8.55
CA ALA A 80 -6.69 2.86 -7.56
C ALA A 80 -5.24 2.78 -7.06
N VAL A 81 -4.26 2.85 -7.95
CA VAL A 81 -2.83 2.84 -7.60
C VAL A 81 -2.47 4.06 -6.77
N ILE A 82 -2.92 5.25 -7.16
CA ILE A 82 -2.70 6.48 -6.38
C ILE A 82 -3.29 6.34 -4.97
N ALA A 83 -4.56 5.95 -4.86
CA ALA A 83 -5.21 5.77 -3.56
C ALA A 83 -4.48 4.72 -2.69
N LYS A 84 -4.01 3.64 -3.32
CA LYS A 84 -3.25 2.59 -2.66
C LYS A 84 -1.90 3.07 -2.15
N MET A 85 -1.14 3.79 -2.97
CA MET A 85 0.18 4.32 -2.63
C MET A 85 0.11 5.34 -1.49
N LEU A 86 -0.88 6.24 -1.52
CA LEU A 86 -1.10 7.18 -0.42
C LEU A 86 -1.27 6.45 0.92
N ARG A 87 -2.02 5.34 0.94
CA ARG A 87 -2.19 4.53 2.15
C ARG A 87 -0.92 3.79 2.57
N VAL A 88 -0.13 3.32 1.61
CA VAL A 88 1.18 2.73 1.90
C VAL A 88 2.11 3.77 2.54
N MET A 89 2.08 5.01 2.06
CA MET A 89 2.83 6.11 2.67
C MET A 89 2.33 6.43 4.09
N MET A 90 1.02 6.36 4.33
CA MET A 90 0.42 6.54 5.67
C MET A 90 0.85 5.47 6.69
N LEU A 91 1.48 4.35 6.26
CA LEU A 91 2.09 3.41 7.20
C LEU A 91 3.23 4.06 7.98
N ALA A 92 3.96 5.01 7.39
CA ALA A 92 5.06 5.67 8.08
C ALA A 92 4.61 6.45 9.33
N PRO A 93 3.67 7.40 9.25
CA PRO A 93 3.15 8.08 10.43
C PRO A 93 2.44 7.10 11.39
N PHE A 94 1.76 6.08 10.87
CA PHE A 94 1.13 5.06 11.71
C PHE A 94 2.14 4.28 12.57
N LEU A 95 3.26 3.81 11.99
CA LEU A 95 4.29 3.07 12.71
C LEU A 95 4.99 3.92 13.77
N LEU A 96 5.24 5.20 13.49
CA LEU A 96 5.79 6.14 14.46
C LEU A 96 4.85 6.32 15.66
N PHE A 97 3.54 6.48 15.40
CA PHE A 97 2.53 6.58 16.46
C PHE A 97 2.41 5.29 17.27
N LEU A 98 2.40 4.14 16.60
CA LEU A 98 2.33 2.83 17.26
C LEU A 98 3.56 2.61 18.16
N ALA A 99 4.77 2.90 17.67
CA ALA A 99 5.99 2.79 18.46
C ALA A 99 5.96 3.70 19.70
N ALA A 100 5.47 4.94 19.56
CA ALA A 100 5.31 5.86 20.68
C ALA A 100 4.30 5.35 21.73
N ARG A 101 3.17 4.76 21.29
CA ARG A 101 2.16 4.20 22.18
C ARG A 101 2.62 2.93 22.90
N VAL A 102 3.28 2.01 22.21
CA VAL A 102 3.86 0.79 22.83
C VAL A 102 4.89 1.17 23.89
N LYS A 103 5.71 2.20 23.64
CA LYS A 103 6.65 2.72 24.64
C LYS A 103 5.96 3.24 25.90
N GLN A 104 4.83 3.95 25.78
CA GLN A 104 4.08 4.46 26.94
C GLN A 104 3.49 3.34 27.81
N LEU A 105 3.17 2.19 27.21
CA LEU A 105 2.58 1.05 27.90
C LEU A 105 3.63 0.13 28.55
N THR A 106 4.91 0.31 28.25
CA THR A 106 6.00 -0.51 28.79
C THR A 106 6.48 0.08 30.14
N PRO A 107 6.54 -0.70 31.23
CA PRO A 107 6.97 -0.21 32.55
C PRO A 107 8.37 0.41 32.50
N ALA A 108 8.56 1.52 33.22
CA ALA A 108 9.78 2.35 33.23
C ALA A 108 11.07 1.67 33.77
N GLY A 109 11.05 0.34 34.01
CA GLY A 109 12.13 -0.39 34.68
C GLY A 109 13.25 -0.93 33.77
N ASN A 110 13.05 -1.04 32.45
CA ASN A 110 14.09 -1.49 31.53
C ASN A 110 14.64 -0.30 30.73
N GLY A 111 15.84 0.15 31.07
CA GLY A 111 16.59 1.25 30.43
C GLY A 111 17.02 1.00 28.98
N GLU A 112 16.33 0.15 28.22
CA GLU A 112 16.58 -0.01 26.80
C GLU A 112 16.00 1.19 26.04
N LYS A 113 16.89 1.99 25.44
CA LYS A 113 16.53 3.04 24.49
C LYS A 113 15.84 2.39 23.30
N SER A 114 14.51 2.26 23.35
CA SER A 114 13.72 1.80 22.20
C SER A 114 13.96 2.76 21.04
N LYS A 115 14.71 2.29 20.06
CA LYS A 115 15.16 3.07 18.90
C LYS A 115 13.95 3.25 18.00
N ILE A 116 13.55 4.49 17.75
CA ILE A 116 12.49 4.79 16.79
C ILE A 116 12.99 4.35 15.42
N THR A 117 12.44 3.25 14.90
CA THR A 117 12.77 2.78 13.56
C THR A 117 12.05 3.66 12.55
N ILE A 118 12.80 4.55 11.92
CA ILE A 118 12.28 5.38 10.84
C ILE A 118 12.06 4.49 9.61
N PRO A 119 10.86 4.52 9.00
CA PRO A 119 10.55 3.74 7.81
C PRO A 119 11.21 4.36 6.58
N TRP A 120 12.46 3.99 6.32
CA TRP A 120 13.26 4.49 5.19
C TRP A 120 12.57 4.32 3.83
N PHE A 121 11.75 3.28 3.66
CA PHE A 121 11.00 3.07 2.42
C PHE A 121 10.09 4.27 2.08
N ALA A 122 9.44 4.88 3.08
CA ALA A 122 8.54 6.00 2.86
C ALA A 122 9.30 7.27 2.49
N ILE A 123 10.46 7.50 3.10
CA ILE A 123 11.34 8.62 2.75
C ILE A 123 11.83 8.47 1.31
N MET A 124 12.35 7.30 0.95
CA MET A 124 12.81 7.03 -0.41
C MET A 124 11.68 7.16 -1.44
N PHE A 125 10.48 6.66 -1.12
CA PHE A 125 9.31 6.80 -1.98
C PHE A 125 8.97 8.28 -2.23
N ILE A 126 8.91 9.10 -1.18
CA ILE A 126 8.65 10.54 -1.30
C ILE A 126 9.72 11.21 -2.15
N LEU A 127 11.00 10.92 -1.90
CA LEU A 127 12.11 11.50 -2.65
C LEU A 127 12.02 11.18 -4.14
N VAL A 128 11.77 9.91 -4.49
CA VAL A 128 11.63 9.49 -5.90
C VAL A 128 10.39 10.12 -6.55
N ALA A 129 9.26 10.16 -5.85
CA ALA A 129 8.03 10.78 -6.35
C ALA A 129 8.21 12.28 -6.61
N VAL A 130 8.84 13.01 -5.68
CA VAL A 130 9.15 14.44 -5.83
C VAL A 130 10.14 14.64 -6.98
N PHE A 131 11.22 13.86 -7.04
CA PHE A 131 12.21 13.93 -8.11
C PHE A 131 11.59 13.72 -9.49
N ASN A 132 10.69 12.74 -9.62
CA ASN A 132 9.94 12.49 -10.85
C ASN A 132 8.95 13.63 -11.17
N SER A 133 8.29 14.20 -10.16
CA SER A 133 7.33 15.32 -10.33
C SER A 133 7.97 16.59 -10.87
N PHE A 134 9.26 16.82 -10.62
CA PHE A 134 10.02 17.93 -11.20
C PHE A 134 10.45 17.67 -12.66
N HIS A 135 10.07 16.54 -13.26
CA HIS A 135 10.41 16.16 -14.64
C HIS A 135 11.93 16.19 -14.89
N LEU A 136 12.73 15.87 -13.85
CA LEU A 136 14.19 15.88 -13.92
C LEU A 136 14.76 14.71 -14.75
N LEU A 137 13.93 13.71 -15.06
CA LEU A 137 14.28 12.58 -15.90
C LEU A 137 13.73 12.75 -17.33
N PRO A 138 14.49 12.40 -18.37
CA PRO A 138 13.98 12.32 -19.73
C PRO A 138 12.80 11.35 -19.83
N LYS A 139 11.77 11.72 -20.59
CA LYS A 139 10.56 10.89 -20.75
C LYS A 139 10.86 9.45 -21.21
N ALA A 140 11.83 9.29 -22.10
CA ALA A 140 12.27 7.96 -22.58
C ALA A 140 12.75 7.04 -21.44
N VAL A 141 13.41 7.60 -20.42
CA VAL A 141 13.85 6.83 -19.24
C VAL A 141 12.66 6.42 -18.39
N VAL A 142 11.70 7.34 -18.19
CA VAL A 142 10.47 7.04 -17.45
C VAL A 142 9.65 5.96 -18.15
N ASP A 143 9.47 6.08 -19.46
CA ASP A 143 8.71 5.10 -20.26
C ASP A 143 9.40 3.72 -20.24
N MET A 144 10.74 3.67 -20.31
CA MET A 144 11.51 2.43 -20.17
C MET A 144 11.32 1.80 -18.78
N LEU A 145 11.35 2.60 -17.71
CA LEU A 145 11.13 2.13 -16.35
C LEU A 145 9.71 1.59 -16.15
N VAL A 146 8.69 2.29 -16.67
CA VAL A 146 7.29 1.83 -16.61
C VAL A 146 7.13 0.53 -17.39
N THR A 147 7.74 0.42 -18.57
CA THR A 147 7.68 -0.80 -19.38
C THR A 147 8.32 -1.97 -18.62
N LEU A 148 9.47 -1.76 -17.96
CA LEU A 148 10.12 -2.78 -17.16
C LEU A 148 9.32 -3.17 -15.91
N ASP A 149 8.58 -2.25 -15.30
CA ASP A 149 7.70 -2.52 -14.14
C ASP A 149 6.44 -3.31 -14.54
N THR A 150 5.97 -3.13 -15.78
CA THR A 150 4.73 -3.73 -16.28
C THR A 150 4.95 -5.13 -16.91
N VAL A 151 6.21 -5.50 -17.20
CA VAL A 151 6.61 -6.80 -17.80
C VAL A 151 6.92 -7.82 -16.71
#